data_AF-A0A955XQF0-F1
#
_entry.id   AF-A0A955XQF0-F1
#
_cell.length_a   1.000
_cell.length_b   1.000
_cell.length_c   1.000
_cell.angle_alpha   90.00
_cell.angle_beta   90.00
_cell.angle_gamma   90.00
#
_symmetry.space_group_name_H-M   'P 1'
#
loop_
_entity.id
_entity.type
_entity.pdbx_description
1 polymer ?
#
loop_
_entity_poly.entity_id
_entity_poly.type
_entity_poly.pdbx_seq_one_letter_code
_entity_poly.pdbx_strand_id
1 'polypeptide(L)'
;MSRGTLKRIRSACEALGLEDGVAERLDSYALLVVKWGQRVNLVGRPELEFVREQLILGSLQLLACGELKPESGRLVDIGSGAGIPAIPLAIVFPGLAVEAVERRRKRIAFMEHCRRELGLRNLTVSEQD
;
A
#
# COMPACT_ATOMS: atom_id res chain seq x y z
N MET A 1 -20.20 9.75 2.99
CA MET A 1 -19.14 10.53 2.31
C MET A 1 -17.98 9.67 1.77
N SER A 2 -17.87 8.37 2.10
CA SER A 2 -16.75 7.51 1.64
C SER A 2 -16.85 6.90 0.22
N ARG A 3 -17.93 7.14 -0.53
CA ARG A 3 -18.11 6.54 -1.86
C ARG A 3 -17.32 7.26 -2.97
N GLY A 4 -16.92 8.52 -2.75
CA GLY A 4 -16.24 9.35 -3.74
C GLY A 4 -14.79 8.92 -3.98
N THR A 5 -14.02 8.72 -2.90
CA THR A 5 -12.61 8.32 -2.97
C THR A 5 -12.38 6.96 -3.60
N LEU A 6 -13.19 5.94 -3.26
CA LEU A 6 -13.05 4.62 -3.89
C LEU A 6 -13.30 4.69 -5.40
N LYS A 7 -14.28 5.49 -5.84
CA LYS A 7 -14.50 5.72 -7.27
C LYS A 7 -13.27 6.35 -7.94
N ARG A 8 -12.58 7.27 -7.27
CA ARG A 8 -11.32 7.85 -7.77
C ARG A 8 -10.18 6.83 -7.85
N ILE A 9 -10.05 5.94 -6.87
CA ILE A 9 -9.08 4.84 -6.92
C ILE A 9 -9.35 3.94 -8.12
N ARG A 10 -10.62 3.56 -8.35
CA ARG A 10 -11.01 2.77 -9.54
C ARG A 10 -10.64 3.47 -10.84
N SER A 11 -11.03 4.74 -11.00
CA SER A 11 -10.69 5.50 -12.21
C SER A 11 -9.18 5.68 -12.40
N ALA A 12 -8.41 5.81 -11.32
CA ALA A 12 -6.95 5.85 -11.41
C ALA A 12 -6.36 4.50 -11.86
N CYS A 13 -6.88 3.38 -11.33
CA CYS A 13 -6.46 2.04 -11.76
C CYS A 13 -6.79 1.79 -13.23
N GLU A 14 -7.99 2.18 -13.68
CA GLU A 14 -8.42 2.10 -15.08
C GLU A 14 -7.49 2.93 -15.99
N ALA A 15 -7.19 4.17 -15.61
CA ALA A 15 -6.30 5.05 -16.38
C ALA A 15 -4.86 4.53 -16.46
N LEU A 16 -4.42 3.75 -15.47
CA LEU A 16 -3.10 3.11 -15.41
C LEU A 16 -3.09 1.72 -16.07
N GLY A 17 -4.23 1.21 -16.56
CA GLY A 17 -4.34 -0.11 -17.18
C GLY A 17 -4.13 -1.27 -16.21
N LEU A 18 -4.47 -1.08 -14.92
CA LEU A 18 -4.32 -2.12 -13.90
C LEU A 18 -5.47 -3.15 -13.98
N GLU A 19 -5.18 -4.37 -13.54
CA GLU A 19 -6.16 -5.47 -13.54
C GLU A 19 -7.40 -5.17 -12.68
N ASP A 20 -8.51 -5.81 -13.06
CA ASP A 20 -9.75 -5.77 -12.29
C ASP A 20 -9.52 -6.24 -10.84
N GLY A 21 -10.14 -5.56 -9.89
CA GLY A 21 -10.03 -5.89 -8.46
C GLY A 21 -8.81 -5.29 -7.74
N VAL A 22 -7.84 -4.70 -8.46
CA VAL A 22 -6.72 -3.98 -7.82
C VAL A 22 -7.22 -2.84 -6.93
N ALA A 23 -8.23 -2.09 -7.38
CA ALA A 23 -8.81 -0.99 -6.62
C ALA A 23 -9.42 -1.48 -5.28
N GLU A 24 -10.12 -2.61 -5.28
CA GLU A 24 -10.71 -3.23 -4.09
C GLU A 24 -9.65 -3.77 -3.12
N ARG A 25 -8.54 -4.31 -3.64
CA ARG A 25 -7.40 -4.74 -2.82
C ARG A 25 -6.72 -3.55 -2.15
N LEU A 26 -6.51 -2.46 -2.89
CA LEU A 26 -5.98 -1.20 -2.34
C LEU A 26 -6.92 -0.61 -1.28
N ASP A 27 -8.23 -0.70 -1.49
CA ASP A 27 -9.21 -0.24 -0.51
C ASP A 27 -9.24 -1.10 0.76
N SER A 28 -9.12 -2.42 0.60
CA SER A 28 -8.99 -3.35 1.72
C SER A 28 -7.77 -3.02 2.59
N TYR A 29 -6.65 -2.69 1.95
CA TYR A 29 -5.46 -2.18 2.65
C TYR A 29 -5.74 -0.84 3.36
N ALA A 30 -6.41 0.12 2.71
CA ALA A 30 -6.77 1.39 3.34
C ALA A 30 -7.63 1.20 4.60
N LEU A 31 -8.57 0.25 4.58
CA LEU A 31 -9.38 -0.11 5.75
C LEU A 31 -8.52 -0.71 6.88
N LEU A 32 -7.51 -1.52 6.56
CA LEU A 32 -6.57 -2.05 7.55
C LEU A 32 -5.73 -0.92 8.19
N VAL A 33 -5.26 0.04 7.40
CA VAL A 33 -4.52 1.22 7.91
C VAL A 33 -5.37 2.00 8.90
N VAL A 34 -6.64 2.29 8.58
CA VAL A 34 -7.55 3.00 9.48
C VAL A 34 -7.78 2.18 10.77
N LYS A 35 -8.08 0.90 10.64
CA LYS A 35 -8.35 -0.01 11.76
C LYS A 35 -7.17 -0.09 12.74
N TRP A 36 -5.95 -0.17 12.21
CA TRP A 36 -4.73 -0.22 13.03
C TRP A 36 -4.28 1.15 13.53
N GLY A 37 -4.44 2.20 12.72
CA GLY A 37 -4.09 3.57 13.08
C GLY A 37 -4.82 4.12 14.30
N GLN A 38 -6.00 3.55 14.63
CA GLN A 38 -6.72 3.86 15.87
C GLN A 38 -6.04 3.31 17.14
N ARG A 39 -5.16 2.30 17.01
CA ARG A 39 -4.53 1.58 18.14
C ARG A 39 -3.01 1.72 18.18
N VAL A 40 -2.42 2.02 17.03
CA VAL A 40 -0.99 2.14 16.83
C VAL A 40 -0.73 3.49 16.18
N ASN A 41 0.29 4.21 16.63
CA ASN A 41 0.77 5.45 16.01
C ASN A 41 1.42 5.14 14.64
N LEU A 42 0.57 4.75 13.70
CA LEU A 42 0.90 4.19 12.38
C LEU A 42 0.93 5.29 11.34
N VAL A 43 -0.12 6.11 11.31
CA VAL A 43 -0.26 7.30 10.45
C VAL A 43 -0.76 8.46 11.29
N GLY A 44 -0.35 9.68 10.97
CA GLY A 44 -0.76 10.88 11.71
C GLY A 44 -2.25 11.17 11.63
N ARG A 45 -2.94 10.67 10.59
CA ARG A 45 -4.37 10.87 10.36
C ARG A 45 -5.04 9.59 9.84
N PRO A 46 -5.60 8.74 10.72
CA PRO A 46 -6.20 7.45 10.38
C PRO A 46 -7.67 7.60 9.92
N GLU A 47 -7.93 8.54 9.02
CA GLU A 47 -9.26 8.77 8.44
C GLU A 47 -9.32 8.16 7.04
N LEU A 48 -10.38 7.40 6.74
CA LEU A 48 -10.45 6.61 5.51
C LEU A 48 -10.32 7.46 4.23
N GLU A 49 -10.98 8.63 4.21
CA GLU A 49 -10.85 9.57 3.09
C GLU A 49 -9.40 10.05 2.92
N PHE A 50 -8.73 10.42 4.02
CA PHE A 50 -7.34 10.87 3.98
C PHE A 50 -6.40 9.76 3.52
N VAL A 51 -6.56 8.54 4.05
CA VAL A 51 -5.75 7.38 3.67
C VAL A 51 -5.90 7.09 2.18
N ARG A 52 -7.12 7.07 1.65
CA ARG A 52 -7.37 6.84 0.23
C ARG A 52 -6.78 7.94 -0.66
N GLU A 53 -7.00 9.20 -0.30
CA GLU A 53 -6.53 10.34 -1.10
C GLU A 53 -5.01 10.51 -1.07
N GLN A 54 -4.42 10.48 0.11
CA GLN A 54 -3.02 10.88 0.28
C GLN A 54 -2.08 9.69 0.20
N LEU A 55 -2.47 8.54 0.74
CA LEU A 55 -1.59 7.38 0.80
C LEU A 55 -1.77 6.47 -0.41
N ILE A 56 -3.03 6.13 -0.75
CA ILE A 56 -3.30 5.22 -1.88
C ILE A 56 -3.08 5.92 -3.22
N LEU A 57 -3.83 6.99 -3.51
CA LEU A 57 -3.66 7.71 -4.78
C LEU A 57 -2.26 8.33 -4.92
N GLY A 58 -1.65 8.77 -3.81
CA GLY A 58 -0.25 9.22 -3.79
C GLY A 58 0.73 8.11 -4.19
N SER A 59 0.52 6.86 -3.75
CA SER A 59 1.35 5.74 -4.18
C SER A 59 1.18 5.42 -5.68
N LEU A 60 -0.05 5.56 -6.21
CA LEU A 60 -0.32 5.35 -7.64
C LEU A 60 0.31 6.43 -8.53
N GLN A 61 0.60 7.63 -8.02
CA GLN A 61 1.31 8.67 -8.78
C GLN A 61 2.72 8.23 -9.21
N LEU A 62 3.38 7.34 -8.46
CA LEU A 62 4.68 6.78 -8.85
C LEU A 62 4.63 6.04 -10.20
N LEU A 63 3.48 5.46 -10.53
CA LEU A 63 3.26 4.80 -11.82
C LEU A 63 2.95 5.83 -12.91
N ALA A 64 2.15 6.85 -12.58
CA ALA A 64 1.73 7.88 -13.53
C ALA A 64 2.91 8.72 -14.05
N CYS A 65 3.94 8.92 -13.23
CA CYS A 65 5.16 9.63 -13.64
C CYS A 65 6.07 8.81 -14.59
N GLY A 66 5.75 7.53 -14.83
CA GLY A 66 6.51 6.66 -15.73
C GLY A 66 7.85 6.14 -15.16
N GLU A 67 8.17 6.47 -13.90
CA GLU A 67 9.40 6.06 -13.22
C GLU A 67 9.37 4.59 -12.76
N LEU A 68 8.17 4.00 -12.63
CA LEU A 68 7.98 2.59 -12.33
C LEU A 68 7.17 1.89 -13.42
N LYS A 69 7.82 0.98 -14.16
CA LYS A 69 7.16 -0.03 -15.02
C LYS A 69 7.73 -1.45 -14.82
N PRO A 70 7.84 -1.97 -13.60
CA PRO A 70 8.46 -3.27 -13.42
C PRO A 70 7.47 -4.41 -13.72
N GLU A 71 7.78 -5.22 -14.74
CA GLU A 71 7.18 -6.55 -14.91
C GLU A 71 7.76 -7.57 -13.90
N SER A 72 9.00 -7.32 -13.46
CA SER A 72 9.72 -8.09 -12.44
C SER A 72 10.87 -7.27 -11.87
N GLY A 73 11.53 -7.76 -10.82
CA GLY A 73 12.68 -7.10 -10.19
C GLY A 73 12.55 -7.06 -8.67
N ARG A 74 13.36 -6.21 -8.02
CA ARG A 74 13.34 -6.01 -6.57
C ARG A 74 13.18 -4.53 -6.23
N LEU A 75 12.23 -4.22 -5.36
CA LEU A 75 12.02 -2.89 -4.78
C LEU A 75 12.26 -2.98 -3.28
N VAL A 76 13.06 -2.05 -2.75
CA VAL A 76 13.31 -1.95 -1.30
C VAL A 76 12.84 -0.58 -0.82
N ASP A 77 11.93 -0.58 0.15
CA ASP A 77 11.38 0.61 0.78
C ASP A 77 11.93 0.74 2.21
N ILE A 78 12.87 1.68 2.40
CA ILE A 78 13.57 1.89 3.67
C ILE A 78 12.80 2.88 4.53
N GLY A 79 12.37 2.43 5.71
CA GLY A 79 11.54 3.24 6.61
C GLY A 79 10.06 3.25 6.20
N SER A 80 9.58 2.13 5.63
CA SER A 80 8.26 1.99 5.00
C SER A 80 7.07 2.37 5.89
N GLY A 81 7.26 2.44 7.21
CA GLY A 81 6.27 3.03 8.11
C GLY A 81 4.99 2.21 8.16
N ALA A 82 3.93 2.74 7.54
CA ALA A 82 2.67 2.03 7.36
C ALA A 82 2.67 1.12 6.12
N GLY A 83 3.82 0.81 5.53
CA GLY A 83 3.90 0.06 4.27
C GLY A 83 3.63 0.94 3.05
N ILE A 84 3.91 2.24 3.11
CA ILE A 84 3.69 3.18 2.01
C ILE A 84 5.05 3.62 1.46
N PRO A 85 5.34 3.45 0.15
CA PRO A 85 4.48 2.89 -0.91
C PRO A 85 4.58 1.36 -1.09
N ALA A 86 5.38 0.65 -0.30
CA ALA A 86 5.66 -0.79 -0.51
C ALA A 86 4.41 -1.68 -0.70
N ILE A 87 3.43 -1.62 0.20
CA ILE A 87 2.23 -2.46 0.14
C ILE A 87 1.35 -2.13 -1.07
N PRO A 88 1.02 -0.86 -1.35
CA PRO A 88 0.37 -0.49 -2.61
C PRO A 88 1.09 -1.03 -3.85
N LEU A 89 2.42 -0.91 -3.92
CA LEU A 89 3.19 -1.41 -5.06
C LEU A 89 3.20 -2.94 -5.14
N ALA A 90 3.23 -3.64 -4.00
CA ALA A 90 3.12 -5.11 -3.97
C ALA A 90 1.74 -5.60 -4.45
N ILE A 91 0.67 -4.84 -4.19
CA ILE A 91 -0.67 -5.11 -4.72
C ILE A 91 -0.72 -4.91 -6.23
N VAL A 92 -0.12 -3.83 -6.72
CA VAL A 92 -0.20 -3.43 -8.13
C VAL A 92 0.72 -4.28 -9.02
N PHE A 93 1.88 -4.69 -8.52
CA PHE A 93 2.88 -5.46 -9.26
C PHE A 93 3.13 -6.83 -8.60
N PRO A 94 2.28 -7.85 -8.86
CA PRO A 94 2.43 -9.16 -8.24
C PRO A 94 3.75 -9.87 -8.61
N GLY A 95 4.37 -9.50 -9.74
CA GLY A 95 5.68 -10.01 -10.17
C GLY A 95 6.89 -9.30 -9.55
N LEU A 96 6.71 -8.18 -8.85
CA LEU A 96 7.78 -7.42 -8.21
C LEU A 96 8.06 -7.97 -6.83
N ALA A 97 9.31 -8.32 -6.52
CA ALA A 97 9.74 -8.64 -5.17
C ALA A 97 9.89 -7.35 -4.35
N VAL A 98 8.95 -7.09 -3.44
CA VAL A 98 8.93 -5.88 -2.61
C VAL A 98 9.44 -6.20 -1.22
N GLU A 99 10.38 -5.41 -0.71
CA GLU A 99 10.85 -5.48 0.66
C GLU A 99 10.56 -4.18 1.40
N ALA A 100 9.83 -4.27 2.51
CA ALA A 100 9.55 -3.16 3.41
C ALA A 100 10.43 -3.27 4.65
N VAL A 101 11.40 -2.35 4.78
CA VAL A 101 12.35 -2.30 5.89
C VAL A 101 11.84 -1.30 6.93
N GLU A 102 11.72 -1.71 8.19
CA GLU A 102 11.29 -0.83 9.29
C GLU A 102 11.92 -1.29 10.61
N ARG A 103 12.18 -0.35 11.53
CA ARG A 103 12.77 -0.63 12.86
C ARG A 103 11.72 -0.76 13.97
N ARG A 104 10.55 -0.15 13.79
CA ARG A 104 9.50 -0.12 14.82
C ARG A 104 8.68 -1.41 14.76
N ARG A 105 8.87 -2.30 15.73
CA ARG A 105 8.15 -3.58 15.87
C ARG A 105 6.63 -3.52 15.69
N LYS A 106 5.95 -2.50 16.20
CA LYS A 106 4.48 -2.35 16.00
C LYS A 106 4.10 -2.10 14.54
N ARG A 107 4.96 -1.46 13.77
CA ARG A 107 4.76 -1.19 12.34
C ARG A 107 5.12 -2.40 11.49
N ILE A 108 6.20 -3.11 11.85
CA ILE A 108 6.53 -4.42 11.29
C ILE A 108 5.34 -5.38 11.45
N ALA A 109 4.79 -5.48 12.67
CA ALA A 109 3.62 -6.32 12.96
C ALA A 109 2.38 -5.93 12.13
N PHE A 110 2.18 -4.63 11.89
CA PHE A 110 1.11 -4.14 11.01
C PHE A 110 1.33 -4.59 9.55
N MET A 111 2.53 -4.40 9.02
CA MET A 111 2.84 -4.77 7.62
C MET A 111 2.75 -6.29 7.44
N GLU A 112 3.22 -7.08 8.40
CA GLU A 112 3.05 -8.54 8.41
C GLU A 112 1.59 -8.97 8.47
N HIS A 113 0.75 -8.25 9.23
CA HIS A 113 -0.70 -8.49 9.21
C HIS A 113 -1.29 -8.19 7.83
N CYS A 114 -0.97 -7.04 7.23
CA CYS A 114 -1.44 -6.71 5.88
C CYS A 114 -0.99 -7.74 4.84
N ARG A 115 0.27 -8.19 4.91
CA ARG A 115 0.83 -9.23 4.05
C ARG A 115 -0.02 -10.49 4.08
N ARG A 116 -0.40 -10.96 5.28
CA ARG A 116 -1.23 -12.16 5.47
C ARG A 116 -2.67 -11.94 4.98
N GLU A 117 -3.33 -10.87 5.42
CA GLU A 117 -4.74 -10.59 5.10
C GLU A 117 -4.97 -10.38 3.60
N LEU A 118 -4.01 -9.76 2.90
CA LEU A 118 -4.11 -9.44 1.48
C LEU A 118 -3.45 -10.51 0.57
N GLY A 119 -2.86 -11.54 1.17
CA GLY A 119 -2.18 -12.63 0.45
C GLY A 119 -0.99 -12.18 -0.38
N LEU A 120 -0.22 -11.20 0.09
CA LEU A 120 0.92 -10.62 -0.64
C LEU A 120 2.16 -11.52 -0.49
N ARG A 121 2.28 -12.50 -1.40
CA ARG A 121 3.41 -13.44 -1.41
C ARG A 121 4.72 -12.80 -1.88
N ASN A 122 4.63 -11.71 -2.61
CA ASN A 122 5.74 -10.94 -3.17
C ASN A 122 6.25 -9.84 -2.24
N LEU A 123 5.67 -9.70 -1.04
CA LEU A 123 6.10 -8.74 -0.02
C LEU A 123 6.91 -9.45 1.06
N THR A 124 8.06 -8.90 1.43
CA THR A 124 8.87 -9.27 2.60
C THR A 124 8.92 -8.08 3.56
N VAL A 125 8.83 -8.32 4.86
CA VAL A 125 9.01 -7.30 5.89
C VAL A 125 10.25 -7.63 6.71
N SER A 126 11.20 -6.71 6.78
CA SER A 126 12.47 -6.91 7.49
C SER A 126 12.68 -5.84 8.57
N GLU A 127 13.32 -6.24 9.68
CA GLU A 127 13.73 -5.33 10.76
C GLU A 127 15.06 -4.68 10.40
N GLN A 128 15.17 -3.36 10.54
CA GLN A 128 16.45 -2.66 10.42
C GLN A 128 17.16 -2.70 11.78
N ASP A 129 18.38 -3.25 11.80
CA ASP A 129 19.28 -3.24 12.96
C ASP A 129 19.70 -1.81 13.38
#